data_AF-A0A3B9S2N2-F1
#
_entry.id   AF-A0A3B9S2N2-F1
#
_cell.length_a   1.000
_cell.length_b   1.000
_cell.length_c   1.000
_cell.angle_alpha   90.00
_cell.angle_beta   90.00
_cell.angle_gamma   90.00
#
_symmetry.space_group_name_H-M   'P 1'
#
loop_
_entity.id
_entity.type
_entity.pdbx_description
1 polymer ?
#
loop_
_entity_poly.entity_id
_entity_poly.type
_entity_poly.pdbx_seq_one_letter_code
_entity_poly.pdbx_strand_id
1 'polypeptide(L)'
;PAYATEPYTELHVSDAGVVACNPFNIEEAVGQVQTTVTDLLENVGSIISLGGDHTIALPLLRAVNHYHGQVALVHFDAHLDTWDTY
;
A
#
# COMPACT_ATOMS: atom_id res chain seq x y z
N PRO A 1 -2.10 -10.65 25.20
CA PRO A 1 -2.50 -9.37 25.84
C PRO A 1 -3.95 -9.00 25.45
N ALA A 2 -4.78 -8.58 26.40
CA ALA A 2 -6.06 -7.97 26.08
C ALA A 2 -5.83 -6.48 25.86
N TYR A 3 -6.05 -5.99 24.64
CA TYR A 3 -5.99 -4.57 24.33
C TYR A 3 -7.31 -3.91 24.72
N ALA A 4 -7.29 -2.61 25.05
CA ALA A 4 -8.48 -1.86 25.48
C ALA A 4 -9.41 -1.41 24.33
N THR A 5 -9.23 -1.96 23.12
CA THR A 5 -9.99 -1.60 21.91
C THR A 5 -10.43 -2.86 21.16
N GLU A 6 -11.59 -2.75 20.51
CA GLU A 6 -12.16 -3.77 19.64
C GLU A 6 -12.32 -3.19 18.22
N PRO A 7 -11.33 -3.36 17.33
CA PRO A 7 -11.27 -2.64 16.05
C PRO A 7 -12.51 -2.83 15.17
N TYR A 8 -13.11 -4.01 15.16
CA TYR A 8 -14.29 -4.32 14.34
C TYR A 8 -15.60 -3.74 14.90
N THR A 9 -15.60 -3.31 16.17
CA THR A 9 -16.72 -2.58 16.78
C THR A 9 -16.62 -1.08 16.44
N GLU A 10 -15.40 -0.57 16.31
CA GLU A 10 -15.13 0.86 16.10
C GLU A 10 -14.99 1.25 14.62
N LEU A 11 -14.59 0.32 13.75
CA LEU A 11 -14.29 0.56 12.35
C LEU A 11 -15.01 -0.42 11.42
N HIS A 12 -15.48 0.09 10.28
CA HIS A 12 -15.93 -0.76 9.18
C HIS A 12 -14.73 -1.22 8.37
N VAL A 13 -14.49 -2.53 8.35
CA VAL A 13 -13.38 -3.15 7.63
C VAL A 13 -13.95 -4.07 6.57
N SER A 14 -13.43 -3.96 5.34
CA SER A 14 -13.74 -4.87 4.23
C SER A 14 -12.45 -5.46 3.68
N ASP A 15 -12.51 -6.74 3.30
CA ASP A 15 -11.49 -7.32 2.44
C ASP A 15 -11.70 -6.77 1.01
N ALA A 16 -10.67 -6.13 0.46
CA ALA A 16 -10.68 -5.55 -0.89
C ALA A 16 -10.18 -6.53 -1.96
N GLY A 17 -9.81 -7.75 -1.57
CA GLY A 17 -9.28 -8.79 -2.45
C GLY A 17 -7.84 -8.54 -2.88
N VAL A 18 -7.47 -9.15 -4.01
CA VAL A 18 -6.11 -9.12 -4.55
C VAL A 18 -6.04 -8.15 -5.72
N VAL A 19 -5.03 -7.30 -5.73
CA VAL A 19 -4.69 -6.48 -6.89
C VAL A 19 -4.03 -7.37 -7.94
N ALA A 20 -4.73 -7.62 -9.04
CA ALA A 20 -4.17 -8.36 -10.17
C ALA A 20 -3.11 -7.52 -10.88
N CYS A 21 -1.92 -8.08 -11.07
CA CYS A 21 -0.83 -7.43 -11.77
C CYS A 21 -0.09 -8.39 -12.70
N ASN A 22 0.64 -7.85 -13.68
CA ASN A 22 1.40 -8.63 -14.64
C ASN A 22 2.61 -9.31 -13.97
N PRO A 23 2.71 -10.66 -13.95
CA PRO A 23 3.84 -11.34 -13.32
C PRO A 23 5.10 -11.40 -14.21
N PHE A 24 5.03 -10.93 -15.46
CA PHE A 24 6.10 -11.01 -16.46
C PHE A 24 6.67 -9.66 -16.88
N ASN A 25 6.05 -8.54 -16.47
CA ASN A 25 6.52 -7.19 -16.75
C ASN A 25 6.38 -6.31 -15.51
N ILE A 26 7.53 -5.91 -14.93
CA ILE A 26 7.55 -5.16 -13.67
C ILE A 26 7.01 -3.75 -13.79
N GLU A 27 7.23 -3.08 -14.93
CA GLU A 27 6.75 -1.72 -15.16
C GLU A 27 5.22 -1.70 -15.23
N GLU A 28 4.64 -2.67 -15.95
CA GLU A 28 3.19 -2.86 -16.00
C GLU A 28 2.62 -3.22 -14.63
N ALA A 29 3.28 -4.12 -13.89
CA ALA A 29 2.83 -4.54 -12.57
C ALA A 29 2.76 -3.36 -11.59
N VAL A 30 3.82 -2.55 -11.54
CA VAL A 30 3.89 -1.36 -10.68
C VAL A 30 2.82 -0.35 -11.07
N GLY A 31 2.62 -0.11 -12.37
CA GLY A 31 1.56 0.77 -12.86
C GLY A 31 0.16 0.30 -12.47
N GLN A 32 -0.12 -0.99 -12.65
CA GLN A 32 -1.41 -1.59 -12.30
C GLN A 32 -1.71 -1.51 -10.81
N VAL A 33 -0.70 -1.75 -9.95
CA VAL A 33 -0.85 -1.61 -8.50
C VAL A 33 -1.15 -0.16 -8.14
N GLN A 34 -0.40 0.80 -8.69
CA GLN A 34 -0.60 2.22 -8.41
C GLN A 34 -2.01 2.68 -8.79
N THR A 35 -2.48 2.37 -10.01
CA THR A 35 -3.81 2.75 -10.47
C THR A 35 -4.89 2.13 -9.59
N THR A 36 -4.84 0.81 -9.36
CA THR A 36 -5.87 0.11 -8.57
C THR A 36 -5.99 0.66 -7.14
N VAL A 37 -4.85 0.95 -6.50
CA VAL A 37 -4.83 1.47 -5.12
C VAL A 37 -5.27 2.93 -5.09
N THR A 38 -4.92 3.72 -6.11
CA THR A 38 -5.38 5.12 -6.22
C THR A 38 -6.91 5.16 -6.31
N ASP A 39 -7.49 4.38 -7.22
CA ASP A 39 -8.95 4.28 -7.40
C ASP A 39 -9.64 3.77 -6.13
N LEU A 40 -9.01 2.82 -5.41
CA LEU A 40 -9.56 2.33 -4.14
C LEU A 40 -9.56 3.42 -3.06
N LEU A 41 -8.47 4.18 -2.90
CA LEU A 41 -8.36 5.28 -1.92
C LEU A 41 -9.36 6.42 -2.17
N GLU A 42 -9.81 6.63 -3.40
CA GLU A 42 -10.89 7.61 -3.66
C GLU A 42 -12.20 7.23 -2.95
N ASN A 43 -12.40 5.94 -2.70
CA ASN A 43 -13.62 5.38 -2.13
C ASN A 43 -13.46 4.98 -0.64
N VAL A 44 -12.23 4.89 -0.13
CA VAL A 44 -11.94 4.46 1.24
C VAL A 44 -10.97 5.41 1.94
N GLY A 45 -11.16 5.64 3.25
CA GLY A 45 -10.30 6.57 3.99
C GLY A 45 -8.88 6.06 4.30
N SER A 46 -8.64 4.75 4.24
CA SER A 46 -7.33 4.13 4.50
C SER A 46 -7.26 2.70 3.97
N ILE A 47 -6.04 2.21 3.71
CA ILE A 47 -5.78 0.85 3.22
C ILE A 47 -4.73 0.17 4.11
N ILE A 48 -4.95 -1.11 4.38
CA ILE A 48 -3.93 -2.04 4.85
C ILE A 48 -3.61 -2.99 3.70
N SER A 49 -2.38 -2.94 3.20
CA SER A 49 -1.92 -3.82 2.11
C SER A 49 -1.14 -5.00 2.68
N LEU A 50 -1.47 -6.20 2.20
CA LEU A 50 -0.66 -7.40 2.39
C LEU A 50 -0.04 -7.74 1.02
N GLY A 51 1.27 -7.54 0.87
CA GLY A 51 1.90 -7.72 -0.44
C GLY A 51 3.02 -8.75 -0.48
N GLY A 52 3.88 -8.61 -1.50
CA GLY A 52 5.07 -9.43 -1.72
C GLY A 52 6.33 -8.77 -1.19
N ASP A 53 7.36 -8.63 -2.03
CA ASP A 53 8.59 -7.92 -1.68
C ASP A 53 8.40 -6.39 -1.62
N HIS A 54 9.46 -5.68 -1.23
CA HIS A 54 9.45 -4.23 -1.00
C HIS A 54 9.13 -3.38 -2.25
N THR A 55 9.11 -3.96 -3.45
CA THR A 55 8.79 -3.22 -4.68
C THR A 55 7.39 -2.61 -4.64
N ILE A 56 6.45 -3.21 -3.90
CA ILE A 56 5.08 -2.70 -3.76
C ILE A 56 5.01 -1.35 -3.03
N ALA A 57 6.01 -0.97 -2.24
CA ALA A 57 5.94 0.25 -1.43
C ALA A 57 5.90 1.50 -2.31
N LEU A 58 6.62 1.51 -3.43
CA LEU A 58 6.65 2.65 -4.35
C LEU A 58 5.27 3.00 -4.94
N PRO A 59 4.52 2.08 -5.59
CA PRO A 59 3.20 2.39 -6.11
C PRO A 59 2.19 2.74 -5.01
N LEU A 60 2.28 2.11 -3.83
CA LEU A 60 1.43 2.43 -2.68
C LEU A 60 1.67 3.86 -2.16
N LEU A 61 2.92 4.26 -1.97
CA LEU A 61 3.27 5.61 -1.52
C LEU A 61 2.88 6.68 -2.54
N ARG A 62 2.97 6.38 -3.85
CA ARG A 62 2.48 7.28 -4.89
C ARG A 62 0.97 7.47 -4.82
N ALA A 63 0.20 6.41 -4.58
CA ALA A 63 -1.25 6.49 -4.40
C ALA A 63 -1.63 7.27 -3.12
N VAL A 64 -0.95 6.99 -1.99
CA VAL A 64 -1.13 7.75 -0.74
C VAL A 64 -0.82 9.22 -0.93
N ASN A 65 0.29 9.56 -1.60
CA ASN A 65 0.67 10.94 -1.87
C ASN A 65 -0.29 11.65 -2.84
N HIS A 66 -0.91 10.91 -3.78
CA HIS A 66 -1.95 11.46 -4.64
C HIS A 66 -3.18 11.90 -3.84
N TYR A 67 -3.62 11.09 -2.88
CA TYR A 67 -4.82 11.36 -2.10
C TYR A 67 -4.60 12.32 -0.91
N HIS A 68 -3.49 12.14 -0.16
CA HIS A 68 -3.21 12.90 1.06
C HIS A 68 -2.20 14.04 0.89
N GLY A 69 -1.50 14.13 -0.25
CA GLY A 69 -0.32 14.98 -0.40
C GLY A 69 0.91 14.39 0.31
N GLN A 70 1.91 15.22 0.57
CA GLN A 70 3.15 14.77 1.20
C GLN A 70 2.90 14.20 2.60
N VAL A 71 3.38 12.98 2.84
CA VAL A 71 3.27 12.27 4.12
C VAL A 71 4.65 11.98 4.74
N ALA A 72 4.67 11.74 6.05
CA ALA A 72 5.82 11.15 6.71
C ALA A 72 5.79 9.62 6.57
N LEU A 73 6.96 9.00 6.43
CA LEU A 73 7.11 7.54 6.39
C LEU A 73 7.78 7.04 7.68
N VAL A 74 7.14 6.08 8.34
CA VAL A 74 7.78 5.26 9.38
C VAL A 74 8.10 3.91 8.75
N HIS A 75 9.39 3.65 8.56
CA HIS A 75 9.89 2.48 7.81
C HIS A 75 10.68 1.57 8.76
N PHE A 76 10.21 0.34 8.91
CA PHE A 76 10.89 -0.70 9.67
C PHE A 76 11.47 -1.73 8.71
N ASP A 77 12.78 -1.74 8.58
CA ASP A 77 13.50 -2.69 7.75
C ASP A 77 14.93 -2.89 8.28
N ALA A 78 15.56 -4.01 7.92
CA ALA A 78 16.98 -4.24 8.15
C ALA A 78 17.85 -3.49 7.12
N HIS A 79 17.28 -3.12 5.98
CA HIS A 79 17.96 -2.44 4.87
C HIS A 79 17.45 -1.02 4.68
N LEU A 80 18.25 -0.19 4.00
CA LEU A 80 17.89 1.21 3.76
C LEU A 80 16.92 1.37 2.58
N ASP A 81 17.02 0.52 1.56
CA ASP A 81 16.17 0.51 0.35
C ASP A 81 16.12 1.85 -0.42
N THR A 82 17.26 2.57 -0.46
CA THR A 82 17.41 3.86 -1.18
C THR A 82 18.54 3.84 -2.22
N TRP A 83 18.90 2.67 -2.75
CA TRP A 83 19.92 2.61 -3.80
C TRP A 83 19.37 3.11 -5.14
N ASP A 84 20.23 3.77 -5.90
CA ASP A 84 19.88 4.38 -7.20
C ASP A 84 19.76 3.32 -8.31
N THR A 85 20.71 2.40 -8.34
CA THR A 85 20.74 1.25 -9.24
C THR A 85 21.24 0.03 -8.47
N TYR A 86 20.86 -1.16 -8.94
CA TYR A 86 21.35 -2.43 -8.40
C TYR A 86 22.72 -2.77 -8.99
#